data_AF-A0A7C6Z4B1-F1
#
_entry.id   AF-A0A7C6Z4B1-F1
#
_cell.length_a   1.000
_cell.length_b   1.000
_cell.length_c   1.000
_cell.angle_alpha   90.00
_cell.angle_beta   90.00
_cell.angle_gamma   90.00
#
_symmetry.space_group_name_H-M   'P 1'
#
loop_
_entity.id
_entity.type
_entity.pdbx_description
1 polymer ?
#
loop_
_entity_poly.entity_id
_entity_poly.type
_entity_poly.pdbx_seq_one_letter_code
_entity_poly.pdbx_strand_id
1 'polypeptide(L)' 'EVALFVAEKLAPLEHVTDTTTHFILRRYKENGVELLGEDDIPERLVISP' A
#
# COMPACT_ATOMS: atom_id res chain seq x y z
N GLU A 1 5.94 0.16 9.15
CA GLU A 1 5.61 1.60 9.06
C GLU A 1 4.14 1.86 8.77
N VAL A 2 3.58 1.39 7.64
CA VAL A 2 2.15 1.59 7.28
C VAL A 2 1.18 1.21 8.41
N ALA A 3 1.36 0.04 9.02
CA ALA A 3 0.51 -0.40 10.13
C ALA A 3 0.57 0.54 11.35
N LEU A 4 1.76 1.07 11.66
CA LEU A 4 1.95 2.01 12.77
C LEU A 4 1.33 3.38 12.44
N PHE A 5 1.49 3.84 11.20
CA PHE A 5 0.84 5.06 10.73
C PHE A 5 -0.68 4.98 10.81
N VAL A 6 -1.27 3.86 10.39
CA VAL A 6 -2.72 3.65 10.50
C VAL A 6 -3.15 3.66 11.97
N ALA A 7 -2.40 2.98 12.86
CA ALA A 7 -2.71 2.93 14.29
C ALA A 7 -2.59 4.30 15.00
N GLU A 8 -1.56 5.09 14.69
CA GLU A 8 -1.27 6.33 15.41
C GLU A 8 -1.92 7.58 14.80
N LYS A 9 -2.21 7.57 13.49
CA LYS A 9 -2.64 8.77 12.76
C LYS A 9 -4.06 8.68 12.21
N LEU A 10 -4.47 7.52 11.70
CA LEU A 10 -5.78 7.35 11.04
C LEU A 10 -6.86 6.80 11.98
N ALA A 11 -6.56 5.73 12.73
CA ALA A 11 -7.50 5.10 13.65
C ALA A 11 -8.02 6.00 14.80
N PRO A 12 -7.25 6.95 15.37
CA PRO A 12 -7.74 7.79 16.47
C PRO A 12 -8.57 9.01 16.01
N LEU A 13 -8.85 9.16 14.72
CA LEU A 13 -9.67 10.27 14.22
C LEU A 13 -11.13 10.09 14.63
N GLU A 14 -11.73 11.15 15.16
CA GLU A 14 -13.05 11.13 15.81
C GLU A 14 -14.20 10.61 14.92
N HIS A 15 -14.06 10.71 13.60
CA HIS A 15 -15.08 10.30 12.62
C HIS A 15 -14.74 8.97 11.92
N VAL A 16 -13.66 8.28 12.34
CA VAL A 16 -13.25 6.99 11.79
C VAL A 16 -13.77 5.88 12.68
N THR A 17 -14.64 5.02 12.14
CA THR A 17 -15.23 3.91 12.88
C THR A 17 -14.37 2.64 12.82
N ASP A 18 -13.80 2.35 11.64
CA ASP A 18 -13.00 1.14 11.42
C ASP A 18 -11.90 1.39 10.39
N THR A 19 -10.76 0.70 10.56
CA THR A 19 -9.66 0.71 9.58
C THR A 19 -9.28 -0.72 9.22
N THR A 20 -9.07 -0.99 7.93
CA THR A 20 -8.59 -2.31 7.45
C THR A 20 -7.52 -2.09 6.40
N THR A 21 -6.34 -2.67 6.61
CA THR A 21 -5.21 -2.56 5.69
C THR A 21 -4.98 -3.88 4.96
N HIS A 22 -5.00 -3.87 3.64
CA HIS A 22 -4.68 -5.02 2.81
C HIS A 22 -3.33 -4.79 2.11
N PHE A 23 -2.41 -5.74 2.24
CA PHE A 23 -1.12 -5.67 1.57
C PHE A 23 -1.16 -6.43 0.26
N ILE A 24 -0.80 -5.76 -0.83
CA ILE A 24 -0.65 -6.39 -2.14
C ILE A 24 0.64 -7.22 -2.11
N LEU A 25 0.50 -8.54 -2.25
CA LEU A 25 1.64 -9.46 -2.25
C LEU A 25 2.33 -9.53 -3.61
N ARG A 26 1.53 -9.59 -4.69
CA ARG A 26 2.04 -9.61 -6.07
C ARG A 26 1.03 -8.98 -7.02
N ARG A 27 1.50 -8.13 -7.93
CA ARG A 27 0.69 -7.59 -9.03
C ARG A 27 0.90 -8.48 -10.25
N TYR A 28 -0.20 -8.94 -10.84
CA TYR A 28 -0.14 -9.80 -12.03
C TYR A 28 -0.49 -9.06 -13.31
N LYS A 29 -1.21 -7.94 -13.19
CA LYS A 29 -1.60 -7.06 -14.30
C LYS A 29 -1.66 -5.64 -13.79
N GLU A 30 -1.24 -4.68 -14.60
CA GLU A 30 -1.35 -3.26 -14.32
C GLU A 30 -1.74 -2.53 -15.60
N ASN A 31 -2.75 -1.65 -15.53
CA ASN A 31 -3.27 -0.88 -16.68
C ASN A 31 -3.60 -1.72 -17.93
N GLY A 32 -4.04 -2.98 -17.73
CA GLY A 32 -4.38 -3.91 -18.82
C GLY A 32 -3.20 -4.67 -19.43
N VAL A 33 -1.97 -4.43 -18.97
CA VAL A 33 -0.76 -5.15 -19.40
C VAL A 33 -0.44 -6.26 -18.39
N GLU A 34 -0.10 -7.45 -18.88
CA GLU A 34 0.30 -8.57 -18.02
C GLU A 34 1.73 -8.36 -17.49
N LEU A 35 1.91 -8.47 -16.18
CA LEU A 35 3.19 -8.29 -15.49
C LEU A 35 3.95 -9.61 -15.32
N LEU A 36 3.67 -10.60 -16.16
CA LEU A 36 4.34 -11.90 -16.13
C LEU A 36 5.71 -11.79 -16.81
N GLY A 37 6.72 -11.33 -16.06
CA GLY A 37 8.14 -11.20 -16.46
C GLY A 37 9.06 -11.00 -15.24
N GLU A 38 10.39 -11.14 -15.40
CA GLU A 38 11.38 -11.15 -14.29
C GLU A 38 11.58 -9.79 -13.57
N ASP A 39 11.02 -8.70 -14.08
CA ASP A 39 11.27 -7.34 -13.58
C ASP A 39 10.18 -6.84 -12.61
N ASP A 40 9.77 -7.67 -11.65
CA ASP A 40 8.80 -7.32 -10.60
C ASP A 40 9.48 -6.54 -9.45
N ILE A 41 10.24 -5.48 -9.79
CA ILE A 41 10.79 -4.55 -8.80
C ILE A 41 9.75 -3.47 -8.57
N PRO A 42 9.07 -3.42 -7.42
CA PRO A 42 8.05 -2.40 -7.18
C PRO A 42 8.70 -1.01 -7.21
N GLU A 43 8.27 -0.16 -8.14
CA GLU A 43 8.56 1.28 -8.10
C GLU A 43 8.03 1.83 -6.78
N ARG A 44 8.93 1.98 -5.81
CA ARG A 44 8.63 2.69 -4.57
C ARG A 44 8.86 4.17 -4.84
N LEU A 45 7.82 4.97 -4.62
CA LEU A 45 7.95 6.42 -4.59
C LEU A 45 8.94 6.79 -3.47
N VAL A 46 9.95 7.58 -3.82
CA VAL A 46 10.90 8.14 -2.88
C VAL A 46 10.17 9.14 -1.97
N ILE A 47 10.07 8.81 -0.69
CA ILE A 47 9.64 9.77 0.33
C ILE A 47 10.80 10.73 0.62
N SER A 48 10.58 12.02 0.38
CA SER A 48 11.47 13.09 0.85
C SER A 48 11.26 13.29 2.36
N PRO A 49 12.32 13.57 3.14
CA PRO A 49 12.22 13.79 4.59
C PRO A 49 11.29 14.95 4.98
#